data_AF-A0A409WR11-F1
#
_entry.id   AF-A0A409WR11-F1
#
_cell.length_a   1.000
_cell.length_b   1.000
_cell.length_c   1.000
_cell.angle_alpha   90.00
_cell.angle_beta   90.00
_cell.angle_gamma   90.00
#
_symmetry.space_group_name_H-M   'P 1'
#
loop_
_entity.id
_entity.type
_entity.pdbx_description
1 polymer ?
#
loop_
_entity_poly.entity_id
_entity_poly.type
_entity_poly.pdbx_seq_one_letter_code
_entity_poly.pdbx_strand_id
1 'polypeptide(L)'
;MPLPALPGDHRLRVTGEVSIQPCYYVLKRSCRILIMGPTGAGKSSFVEALAGASKNSLNGISRDQLEGFTQDVSAYELRNAVAHSGGIIRSKSDASMPIYVIDSPGFSDRKISELEIIMKIKKWMSDYGVQFIDHVLYLFPITLTRVSGSRRRTFEMIQSLVNPHSNSRYTLTVVTTMWDNLSNAGAQTRAESSYEQLRDESWKLHMTRGSKITRFQNTQASALEIVRDAIDRVSFTVSSMPINRYERFVPLLYNELLERITALKQDKARLLSEHFDLYTNPNVELQAVLDGLLEENNVLLSKFMAQISDFGEPPSEFEGYHMKVLYQDLIDHVLEEKQKVQKLTQSLATLKDLDHVDHPDADHILRLEKELQEALQNKRACLSSLARYGDPPPGFEGVVGNLLPWTALSLKGFSNNSKISMSTTVMRYGELTVEDPVLVEALPPGFAFAEDTPFFILTGETGSGKSAFIESLCPHRKLSISSNELDTVTQSIKAYRIVNVFWNRRTVVIVDTPGFLGESVSDWQVATQVQEFIQSIQKLEALRLFKMLVGGASASMGNTMVSAASKVTIITTMWDTLARKDQIDAANIRHEHLRENEFQVSFSPAIQLSFSVC
;
A
#
# COMPACT_ATOMS: atom_id res chain seq x y z
N MET A 1 32.64 31.17 -8.15
CA MET A 1 33.45 31.70 -7.04
C MET A 1 33.13 30.87 -5.81
N PRO A 2 34.12 30.46 -5.00
CA PRO A 2 33.81 29.94 -3.67
C PRO A 2 33.02 31.00 -2.90
N LEU A 3 31.96 30.59 -2.21
CA LEU A 3 31.25 31.45 -1.27
C LEU A 3 32.30 32.14 -0.38
N PRO A 4 32.28 33.48 -0.23
CA PRO A 4 33.18 34.14 0.68
C PRO A 4 33.05 33.49 2.06
N ALA A 5 34.17 33.32 2.76
CA ALA A 5 34.14 32.94 4.17
C ALA A 5 33.33 34.02 4.91
N LEU A 6 32.05 33.73 5.13
CA LEU A 6 31.12 34.65 5.77
C LEU A 6 31.48 34.71 7.26
N PRO A 7 31.56 35.91 7.87
CA PRO A 7 32.07 36.09 9.22
C PRO A 7 31.10 35.50 10.26
N GLY A 8 31.59 34.54 11.06
CA GLY A 8 30.85 33.90 12.17
C GLY A 8 31.39 32.52 12.49
N ASP A 9 31.34 32.11 13.76
CA ASP A 9 31.75 30.78 14.23
C ASP A 9 30.65 29.75 13.88
N HIS A 10 30.51 29.49 12.57
CA HIS A 10 29.49 28.61 12.01
C HIS A 10 29.94 27.14 12.04
N ARG A 11 28.99 26.23 12.25
CA ARG A 11 29.26 24.79 12.34
C ARG A 11 29.44 24.12 10.96
N LEU A 12 29.00 24.75 9.87
CA LEU A 12 29.23 24.27 8.51
C LEU A 12 30.58 24.76 7.99
N ARG A 13 31.46 23.84 7.60
CA ARG A 13 32.74 24.12 6.94
C ARG A 13 32.75 23.58 5.52
N VAL A 14 33.07 24.43 4.55
CA VAL A 14 33.30 24.04 3.16
C VAL A 14 34.78 23.74 2.97
N THR A 15 35.10 22.57 2.41
CA THR A 15 36.48 22.07 2.22
C THR A 15 36.93 22.06 0.76
N GLY A 16 36.04 22.41 -0.18
CA GLY A 16 36.30 22.43 -1.61
C GLY A 16 35.06 22.87 -2.40
N GLU A 17 35.01 22.56 -3.69
CA GLU A 17 33.81 22.79 -4.49
C GLU A 17 32.68 21.86 -4.03
N VAL A 18 31.59 22.42 -3.53
CA VAL A 18 30.48 21.64 -2.98
C VAL A 18 29.71 20.95 -4.09
N SER A 19 29.44 19.66 -3.89
CA SER A 19 28.59 18.85 -4.74
C SER A 19 27.79 17.86 -3.89
N ILE A 20 26.89 17.11 -4.51
CA ILE A 20 26.05 16.14 -3.83
C ILE A 20 26.10 14.81 -4.59
N GLN A 21 26.11 13.69 -3.88
CA GLN A 21 26.20 12.36 -4.49
C GLN A 21 25.19 11.41 -3.83
N PRO A 22 24.46 10.58 -4.61
CA PRO A 22 23.63 9.52 -4.05
C PRO A 22 24.45 8.58 -3.15
N CYS A 23 23.89 8.16 -2.03
CA CYS A 23 24.54 7.22 -1.12
C CYS A 23 23.60 6.11 -0.67
N TYR A 24 24.16 4.90 -0.54
CA TYR A 24 23.46 3.68 -0.12
C TYR A 24 23.82 3.25 1.31
N TYR A 25 24.45 4.14 2.07
CA TYR A 25 24.76 3.98 3.48
C TYR A 25 24.81 5.35 4.17
N VAL A 26 24.58 5.39 5.47
CA VAL A 26 24.70 6.59 6.30
C VAL A 26 25.62 6.30 7.48
N LEU A 27 26.64 7.14 7.69
CA LEU A 27 27.55 6.95 8.81
C LEU A 27 26.88 7.31 10.15
N LYS A 28 27.14 6.51 11.18
CA LYS A 28 26.55 6.69 12.52
C LYS A 28 26.87 8.06 13.14
N ARG A 29 28.08 8.58 12.92
CA ARG A 29 28.49 9.93 13.34
C ARG A 29 28.40 10.86 12.14
N SER A 30 27.20 11.40 11.91
CA SER A 30 26.90 12.29 10.78
C SER A 30 25.82 13.31 11.16
N CYS A 31 25.67 14.33 10.32
CA CYS A 31 24.53 15.24 10.36
C CYS A 31 23.52 14.84 9.26
N ARG A 32 22.27 14.59 9.64
CA ARG A 32 21.19 14.12 8.75
C ARG A 32 20.07 15.16 8.68
N ILE A 33 19.85 15.70 7.49
CA ILE A 33 18.81 16.69 7.21
C ILE A 33 17.74 16.03 6.35
N LEU A 34 16.53 15.88 6.90
CA LEU A 34 15.38 15.35 6.19
C LEU A 34 14.62 16.49 5.50
N ILE A 35 14.34 16.31 4.21
CA ILE A 35 13.51 17.22 3.42
C ILE A 35 12.09 16.65 3.36
N MET A 36 11.13 17.44 3.84
CA MET A 36 9.69 17.14 3.80
C MET A 36 8.96 18.28 3.09
N GLY A 37 7.71 18.05 2.68
CA GLY A 37 6.90 19.05 2.00
C GLY A 37 5.92 18.40 1.04
N PRO A 38 4.87 19.12 0.60
CA PRO A 38 3.91 18.56 -0.32
C PRO A 38 4.54 18.17 -1.65
N THR A 39 3.83 17.35 -2.41
CA THR A 39 4.16 17.06 -3.80
C THR A 39 4.27 18.37 -4.61
N GLY A 40 5.32 18.48 -5.42
CA GLY A 40 5.63 19.71 -6.17
C GLY A 40 6.29 20.84 -5.37
N ALA A 41 6.63 20.65 -4.09
CA ALA A 41 7.22 21.72 -3.26
C ALA A 41 8.65 22.17 -3.64
N GLY A 42 9.31 21.51 -4.59
CA GLY A 42 10.70 21.77 -4.96
C GLY A 42 11.74 21.02 -4.10
N LYS A 43 11.36 19.88 -3.50
CA LYS A 43 12.26 19.02 -2.70
C LYS A 43 13.45 18.53 -3.51
N SER A 44 13.20 17.88 -4.65
CA SER A 44 14.24 17.44 -5.58
C SER A 44 15.05 18.63 -6.12
N SER A 45 14.41 19.75 -6.45
CA SER A 45 15.10 20.97 -6.91
C SER A 45 16.06 21.55 -5.86
N PHE A 46 15.74 21.42 -4.57
CA PHE A 46 16.64 21.82 -3.48
C PHE A 46 17.88 20.92 -3.42
N VAL A 47 17.70 19.59 -3.54
CA VAL A 47 18.82 18.64 -3.62
C VAL A 47 19.70 18.93 -4.84
N GLU A 48 19.10 19.15 -6.01
CA GLU A 48 19.83 19.49 -7.22
C GLU A 48 20.57 20.83 -7.11
N ALA A 49 20.00 21.82 -6.43
CA ALA A 49 20.68 23.09 -6.22
C ALA A 49 21.96 22.91 -5.40
N LEU A 50 22.02 21.95 -4.47
CA LEU A 50 23.25 21.63 -3.73
C LEU A 50 24.36 21.04 -4.64
N ALA A 51 24.01 20.47 -5.79
CA ALA A 51 24.98 19.92 -6.76
C ALA A 51 25.82 20.99 -7.47
N GLY A 52 25.36 22.24 -7.51
CA GLY A 52 26.10 23.35 -8.13
C GLY A 52 26.41 23.15 -9.61
N ALA A 53 27.67 23.35 -10.00
CA ALA A 53 28.14 23.15 -11.37
C ALA A 53 28.05 21.68 -11.84
N SER A 54 27.94 20.74 -10.91
CA SER A 54 27.75 19.30 -11.20
C SER A 54 26.29 18.91 -11.41
N LYS A 55 25.37 19.86 -11.59
CA LYS A 55 23.92 19.60 -11.78
C LYS A 55 23.62 18.62 -12.92
N ASN A 56 24.48 18.57 -13.94
CA ASN A 56 24.37 17.64 -15.07
C ASN A 56 24.77 16.19 -14.73
N SER A 57 25.50 15.96 -13.63
CA SER A 57 25.93 14.62 -13.19
C SER A 57 24.82 13.83 -12.47
N LEU A 58 23.70 14.47 -12.13
CA LEU A 58 22.55 13.85 -11.48
C LEU A 58 21.46 13.41 -12.49
N ASN A 59 21.73 13.47 -13.81
CA ASN A 59 20.78 13.15 -14.89
C ASN A 59 19.37 13.72 -14.63
N GLY A 60 19.28 15.02 -14.32
CA GLY A 60 18.00 15.73 -14.23
C GLY A 60 16.93 15.04 -13.39
N ILE A 61 17.19 14.85 -12.09
CA ILE A 61 16.20 14.36 -11.10
C ILE A 61 14.87 15.13 -11.24
N SER A 62 14.90 16.42 -11.59
CA SER A 62 13.73 17.28 -11.82
C SER A 62 13.18 17.28 -13.25
N ARG A 63 13.90 16.76 -14.25
CA ARG A 63 13.53 16.82 -15.68
C ARG A 63 12.99 15.51 -16.23
N ASP A 64 13.54 14.37 -15.82
CA ASP A 64 13.03 13.04 -16.26
C ASP A 64 11.88 12.54 -15.36
N GLN A 65 11.50 13.33 -14.35
CA GLN A 65 10.36 13.13 -13.45
C GLN A 65 9.06 13.78 -13.94
N LEU A 66 8.92 14.04 -15.24
CA LEU A 66 7.64 14.50 -15.82
C LEU A 66 6.54 13.41 -15.80
N GLU A 67 6.86 12.18 -15.38
CA GLU A 67 5.91 11.15 -14.92
C GLU A 67 6.17 10.67 -13.46
N GLY A 68 7.17 11.21 -12.75
CA GLY A 68 7.73 10.57 -11.55
C GLY A 68 7.84 11.49 -10.35
N PHE A 69 6.81 11.56 -9.50
CA PHE A 69 7.02 12.04 -8.12
C PHE A 69 8.04 11.13 -7.43
N THR A 70 8.96 11.66 -6.60
CA THR A 70 9.82 10.85 -5.72
C THR A 70 8.95 9.81 -5.00
N GLN A 71 9.04 8.54 -5.40
CA GLN A 71 8.21 7.47 -4.84
C GLN A 71 8.81 6.88 -3.57
N ASP A 72 10.15 6.92 -3.45
CA ASP A 72 10.89 6.35 -2.32
C ASP A 72 11.89 7.34 -1.72
N VAL A 73 12.30 7.07 -0.47
CA VAL A 73 13.24 7.91 0.26
C VAL A 73 14.65 7.70 -0.29
N SER A 74 15.31 8.79 -0.66
CA SER A 74 16.66 8.77 -1.24
C SER A 74 17.62 9.59 -0.37
N ALA A 75 18.85 9.11 -0.22
CA ALA A 75 19.86 9.76 0.59
C ALA A 75 21.03 10.23 -0.28
N TYR A 76 21.56 11.40 0.07
CA TYR A 76 22.67 12.00 -0.64
C TYR A 76 23.71 12.56 0.33
N GLU A 77 24.98 12.32 0.05
CA GLU A 77 26.09 12.91 0.79
C GLU A 77 26.46 14.27 0.18
N LEU A 78 26.52 15.32 1.01
CA LEU A 78 27.04 16.62 0.62
C LEU A 78 28.58 16.58 0.65
N ARG A 79 29.19 16.48 -0.53
CA ARG A 79 30.65 16.40 -0.70
C ARG A 79 31.29 17.76 -0.49
N ASN A 80 32.51 17.75 0.02
CA ASN A 80 33.32 18.94 0.28
C ASN A 80 32.66 19.95 1.24
N ALA A 81 31.76 19.47 2.09
CA ALA A 81 31.14 20.23 3.16
C ALA A 81 30.94 19.33 4.38
N VAL A 82 31.24 19.84 5.57
CA VAL A 82 31.20 19.07 6.81
C VAL A 82 30.65 19.88 7.96
N ALA A 83 29.99 19.20 8.89
CA ALA A 83 29.46 19.79 10.12
C ALA A 83 30.43 19.58 11.30
N HIS A 84 30.56 20.59 12.16
CA HIS A 84 31.35 20.52 13.40
C HIS A 84 30.44 20.62 14.63
N SER A 85 30.81 19.91 15.71
CA SER A 85 30.11 20.05 16.99
C SER A 85 30.48 21.39 17.61
N GLY A 86 29.50 22.25 17.89
CA GLY A 86 29.77 23.59 18.42
C GLY A 86 30.37 23.57 19.82
N GLY A 87 31.61 24.02 19.94
CA GLY A 87 32.37 24.25 21.16
C GLY A 87 33.75 24.82 20.81
N ILE A 88 34.41 25.52 21.74
CA ILE A 88 35.82 25.92 21.59
C ILE A 88 36.62 24.67 21.21
N ILE A 89 37.32 24.71 20.07
CA ILE A 89 38.15 23.61 19.61
C ILE A 89 39.20 23.31 20.67
N ARG A 90 39.01 22.24 21.44
CA ARG A 90 39.86 21.91 22.60
C ARG A 90 40.76 20.71 22.33
N SER A 91 40.54 19.96 21.24
CA SER A 91 41.31 18.75 20.94
C SER A 91 41.20 18.33 19.47
N LYS A 92 42.18 17.55 18.98
CA LYS A 92 42.14 16.82 17.68
C LYS A 92 40.91 15.90 17.50
N SER A 93 40.09 15.72 18.54
CA SER A 93 38.84 14.94 18.53
C SER A 93 37.57 15.74 18.18
N ASP A 94 37.67 17.03 17.83
CA ASP A 94 36.58 17.83 17.25
C ASP A 94 36.27 17.37 15.82
N ALA A 95 35.77 16.15 15.70
CA ALA A 95 35.66 15.47 14.42
C ALA A 95 34.58 16.12 13.56
N SER A 96 35.02 16.60 12.41
CA SER A 96 34.22 16.86 11.22
C SER A 96 33.27 15.69 10.94
N MET A 97 31.98 15.99 10.75
CA MET A 97 30.94 15.01 10.44
C MET A 97 30.44 15.23 9.01
N PRO A 98 30.27 14.16 8.21
CA PRO A 98 29.63 14.28 6.91
C PRO A 98 28.17 14.71 7.08
N ILE A 99 27.66 15.38 6.05
CA ILE A 99 26.28 15.87 5.99
C ILE A 99 25.53 15.03 4.96
N TYR A 100 24.42 14.43 5.39
CA TYR A 100 23.49 13.70 4.54
C TYR A 100 22.19 14.48 4.39
N VAL A 101 21.75 14.62 3.16
CA VAL A 101 20.46 15.20 2.79
C VAL A 101 19.56 14.08 2.32
N ILE A 102 18.39 13.98 2.94
CA ILE A 102 17.46 12.87 2.75
C ILE A 102 16.22 13.44 2.07
N ASP A 103 15.99 13.07 0.82
CA ASP A 103 14.81 13.43 0.05
C ASP A 103 13.70 12.41 0.31
N SER A 104 12.49 12.89 0.57
CA SER A 104 11.32 12.04 0.82
C SER A 104 10.26 12.21 -0.26
N PRO A 105 9.36 11.22 -0.44
CA PRO A 105 8.13 11.43 -1.16
C PRO A 105 7.34 12.64 -0.66
N GLY A 106 6.55 13.22 -1.56
CA GLY A 106 5.75 14.41 -1.26
C GLY A 106 4.48 14.08 -0.48
N PHE A 107 4.18 14.92 0.51
CA PHE A 107 2.90 14.88 1.23
C PHE A 107 1.75 15.35 0.35
N SER A 108 0.50 15.02 0.73
CA SER A 108 -0.69 15.35 -0.05
C SER A 108 -0.66 14.81 -1.49
N ASP A 109 -0.04 13.64 -1.68
CA ASP A 109 -0.02 12.92 -2.95
C ASP A 109 -1.36 12.18 -3.17
N ARG A 110 -1.86 12.14 -4.41
CA ARG A 110 -3.14 11.48 -4.72
C ARG A 110 -3.11 9.97 -4.45
N LYS A 111 -1.96 9.31 -4.67
CA LYS A 111 -1.80 7.84 -4.65
C LYS A 111 -1.09 7.33 -3.39
N ILE A 112 -0.31 8.19 -2.72
CA ILE A 112 0.46 7.85 -1.53
C ILE A 112 -0.13 8.58 -0.32
N SER A 113 -0.51 7.83 0.72
CA SER A 113 -1.03 8.42 1.97
C SER A 113 0.08 8.96 2.85
N GLU A 114 -0.29 9.88 3.75
CA GLU A 114 0.59 10.47 4.74
C GLU A 114 1.21 9.38 5.62
N LEU A 115 0.42 8.35 5.97
CA LEU A 115 0.86 7.17 6.71
C LEU A 115 1.96 6.42 5.96
N GLU A 116 1.76 6.18 4.66
CA GLU A 116 2.72 5.48 3.81
C GLU A 116 4.04 6.24 3.69
N ILE A 117 4.00 7.57 3.56
CA ILE A 117 5.22 8.41 3.53
C ILE A 117 5.99 8.26 4.84
N ILE A 118 5.30 8.32 5.98
CA ILE A 118 5.93 8.14 7.30
C ILE A 118 6.51 6.72 7.45
N MET A 119 5.79 5.69 6.97
CA MET A 119 6.29 4.31 6.97
C MET A 119 7.53 4.14 6.07
N LYS A 120 7.55 4.77 4.89
CA LYS A 120 8.72 4.77 3.99
C LYS A 120 9.93 5.43 4.65
N ILE A 121 9.75 6.56 5.34
CA ILE A 121 10.83 7.22 6.10
C ILE A 121 11.34 6.30 7.21
N LYS A 122 10.45 5.65 7.97
CA LYS A 122 10.85 4.72 9.05
C LYS A 122 11.57 3.49 8.54
N LYS A 123 11.07 2.90 7.46
CA LYS A 123 11.73 1.78 6.79
C LYS A 123 13.13 2.17 6.32
N TRP A 124 13.26 3.31 5.65
CA TRP A 124 14.56 3.85 5.24
C TRP A 124 15.49 4.06 6.44
N MET A 125 15.00 4.65 7.53
CA MET A 125 15.79 4.82 8.75
C MET A 125 16.27 3.48 9.32
N SER A 126 15.40 2.47 9.36
CA SER A 126 15.73 1.13 9.83
C SER A 126 16.77 0.44 8.94
N ASP A 127 16.52 0.42 7.62
CA ASP A 127 17.38 -0.25 6.63
C ASP A 127 18.80 0.36 6.63
N TYR A 128 18.93 1.64 6.93
CA TYR A 128 20.21 2.37 6.98
C TYR A 128 20.81 2.45 8.40
N GLY A 129 20.21 1.81 9.40
CA GLY A 129 20.68 1.85 10.79
C GLY A 129 20.64 3.25 11.43
N VAL A 130 19.79 4.13 10.91
CA VAL A 130 19.61 5.51 11.35
C VAL A 130 18.61 5.56 12.50
N GLN A 131 19.09 5.89 13.68
CA GLN A 131 18.23 6.03 14.87
C GLN A 131 17.61 7.41 15.02
N PHE A 132 18.12 8.44 14.33
CA PHE A 132 17.59 9.79 14.46
C PHE A 132 17.87 10.69 13.26
N ILE A 133 17.01 11.69 13.08
CA ILE A 133 17.20 12.81 12.15
C ILE A 133 17.62 14.05 12.96
N ASP A 134 18.62 14.78 12.45
CA ASP A 134 19.20 15.92 13.15
C ASP A 134 18.42 17.22 12.91
N HIS A 135 17.85 17.39 11.71
CA HIS A 135 17.07 18.57 11.34
C HIS A 135 16.03 18.26 10.26
N VAL A 136 14.90 18.96 10.26
CA VAL A 136 13.86 18.83 9.22
C VAL A 136 13.72 20.15 8.46
N LEU A 137 13.81 20.09 7.14
CA LEU A 137 13.44 21.16 6.23
C LEU A 137 12.05 20.87 5.66
N TYR A 138 11.07 21.72 5.96
CA TYR A 138 9.73 21.63 5.37
C TYR A 138 9.60 22.65 4.24
N LEU A 139 9.62 22.18 3.00
CA LEU A 139 9.52 23.04 1.82
C LEU A 139 8.06 23.35 1.51
N PHE A 140 7.79 24.60 1.15
CA PHE A 140 6.44 25.10 0.89
C PHE A 140 6.45 26.10 -0.29
N PRO A 141 5.71 25.85 -1.39
CA PRO A 141 5.65 26.81 -2.50
C PRO A 141 5.02 28.14 -2.07
N ILE A 142 5.72 29.25 -2.34
CA ILE A 142 5.19 30.60 -2.02
C ILE A 142 4.04 31.03 -2.95
N THR A 143 3.91 30.37 -4.10
CA THR A 143 2.87 30.63 -5.11
C THR A 143 1.48 30.17 -4.67
N LEU A 144 1.37 29.43 -3.56
CA LEU A 144 0.09 28.99 -3.02
C LEU A 144 -0.69 30.17 -2.43
N THR A 145 -1.70 30.62 -3.17
CA THR A 145 -2.59 31.72 -2.76
C THR A 145 -3.53 31.36 -1.61
N ARG A 146 -3.73 30.06 -1.35
CA ARG A 146 -4.55 29.52 -0.25
C ARG A 146 -3.96 28.24 0.33
N VAL A 147 -3.75 28.23 1.64
CA VAL A 147 -3.48 26.99 2.40
C VAL A 147 -4.83 26.30 2.62
N SER A 148 -5.05 25.14 1.99
CA SER A 148 -6.24 24.32 2.23
C SER A 148 -6.23 23.79 3.67
N GLY A 149 -7.41 23.46 4.21
CA GLY A 149 -7.52 22.81 5.53
C GLY A 149 -6.70 21.52 5.62
N SER A 150 -6.70 20.72 4.55
CA SER A 150 -5.87 19.50 4.45
C SER A 150 -4.38 19.79 4.63
N ARG A 151 -3.82 20.76 3.89
CA ARG A 151 -2.40 21.12 3.98
C ARG A 151 -2.02 21.69 5.35
N ARG A 152 -2.93 22.44 5.97
CA ARG A 152 -2.72 22.93 7.35
C ARG A 152 -2.62 21.75 8.32
N ARG A 153 -3.51 20.76 8.20
CA ARG A 153 -3.48 19.56 9.04
C ARG A 153 -2.25 18.70 8.78
N THR A 154 -1.83 18.55 7.52
CA THR A 154 -0.56 17.87 7.18
C THR A 154 0.62 18.56 7.84
N PHE A 155 0.64 19.89 7.85
CA PHE A 155 1.67 20.65 8.56
C PHE A 155 1.60 20.47 10.08
N GLU A 156 0.41 20.53 10.69
CA GLU A 156 0.20 20.26 12.12
C GLU A 156 0.64 18.84 12.52
N MET A 157 0.41 17.86 11.65
CA MET A 157 0.88 16.49 11.80
C MET A 157 2.41 16.42 11.77
N ILE A 158 3.07 17.06 10.79
CA ILE A 158 4.54 17.09 10.69
C ILE A 158 5.14 17.83 11.88
N GLN A 159 4.52 18.92 12.34
CA GLN A 159 4.96 19.61 13.56
C GLN A 159 4.84 18.72 14.79
N SER A 160 3.75 17.97 14.91
CA SER A 160 3.54 17.03 16.02
C SER A 160 4.55 15.87 15.97
N LEU A 161 4.91 15.40 14.77
CA LEU A 161 5.96 14.40 14.53
C LEU A 161 7.35 14.95 14.91
N VAL A 162 7.67 16.18 14.52
CA VAL A 162 8.98 16.77 14.79
C VAL A 162 9.07 17.32 16.22
N ASN A 163 7.94 17.64 16.87
CA ASN A 163 7.89 18.20 18.21
C ASN A 163 6.84 17.51 19.12
N PRO A 164 7.10 16.28 19.58
CA PRO A 164 6.17 15.52 20.41
C PRO A 164 5.97 16.10 21.83
N HIS A 165 6.93 16.86 22.37
CA HIS A 165 6.88 17.38 23.75
C HIS A 165 7.32 18.85 23.81
N SER A 166 6.60 19.68 24.60
CA SER A 166 6.80 21.13 24.73
C SER A 166 8.22 21.57 25.16
N ASN A 167 9.00 20.67 25.77
CA ASN A 167 10.38 20.92 26.21
C ASN A 167 11.45 20.44 25.21
N SER A 168 11.05 19.93 24.03
CA SER A 168 11.99 19.40 23.05
C SER A 168 12.62 20.50 22.21
N ARG A 169 13.94 20.45 22.08
CA ARG A 169 14.73 21.40 21.27
C ARG A 169 14.89 20.91 19.83
N TYR A 170 13.78 20.52 19.18
CA TYR A 170 13.82 20.08 17.79
C TYR A 170 13.71 21.27 16.84
N THR A 171 14.43 21.17 15.73
CA THR A 171 14.62 22.30 14.82
C THR A 171 14.04 21.96 13.46
N LEU A 172 12.83 22.49 13.25
CA LEU A 172 12.15 22.54 11.97
C LEU A 172 12.49 23.87 11.30
N THR A 173 12.84 23.86 10.02
CA THR A 173 12.93 25.07 9.21
C THR A 173 11.95 24.99 8.05
N VAL A 174 11.04 25.97 8.00
CA VAL A 174 10.11 26.14 6.90
C VAL A 174 10.84 26.89 5.79
N VAL A 175 10.93 26.28 4.61
CA VAL A 175 11.66 26.82 3.46
C VAL A 175 10.64 27.17 2.39
N THR A 176 10.46 28.46 2.09
CA THR A 176 9.56 28.86 1.02
C THR A 176 10.27 28.79 -0.34
N THR A 177 9.62 28.18 -1.33
CA THR A 177 10.19 27.87 -2.66
C THR A 177 9.42 28.56 -3.79
N MET A 178 9.88 28.43 -5.04
CA MET A 178 9.28 29.01 -6.25
C MET A 178 9.27 30.55 -6.33
N TRP A 179 10.20 31.20 -5.64
CA TRP A 179 10.39 32.65 -5.73
C TRP A 179 10.80 33.11 -7.13
N ASP A 180 11.51 32.25 -7.86
CA ASP A 180 11.95 32.43 -9.25
C ASP A 180 10.81 32.31 -10.28
N ASN A 181 9.63 31.79 -9.89
CA ASN A 181 8.47 31.65 -10.77
C ASN A 181 7.53 32.87 -10.76
N LEU A 182 7.88 33.94 -10.05
CA LEU A 182 7.04 35.13 -9.89
C LEU A 182 7.28 36.14 -11.02
N SER A 183 6.49 36.01 -12.10
CA SER A 183 6.70 36.74 -13.36
C SER A 183 6.23 38.20 -13.38
N ASN A 184 5.42 38.64 -12.41
CA ASN A 184 4.88 40.01 -12.37
C ASN A 184 4.84 40.61 -10.96
N ALA A 185 4.79 41.94 -10.89
CA ALA A 185 4.80 42.70 -9.64
C ALA A 185 3.66 42.30 -8.70
N GLY A 186 2.44 42.05 -9.24
CA GLY A 186 1.31 41.60 -8.43
C GLY A 186 1.53 40.23 -7.79
N ALA A 187 2.18 39.29 -8.49
CA ALA A 187 2.55 37.99 -7.95
C ALA A 187 3.63 38.12 -6.85
N GLN A 188 4.61 39.01 -7.04
CA GLN A 188 5.63 39.30 -6.03
C GLN A 188 5.05 39.91 -4.77
N THR A 189 4.18 40.91 -4.89
CA THR A 189 3.50 41.53 -3.73
C THR A 189 2.65 40.51 -2.97
N ARG A 190 1.93 39.63 -3.67
CA ARG A 190 1.16 38.56 -3.02
C ARG A 190 2.07 37.55 -2.31
N ALA A 191 3.14 37.11 -2.96
CA ALA A 191 4.10 36.18 -2.36
C ALA A 191 4.75 36.77 -1.10
N GLU A 192 5.11 38.06 -1.12
CA GLU A 192 5.67 38.74 0.04
C GLU A 192 4.65 38.83 1.18
N SER A 193 3.41 39.21 0.89
CA SER A 193 2.33 39.20 1.89
C SER A 193 2.08 37.80 2.46
N SER A 194 2.09 36.75 1.62
CA SER A 194 1.98 35.37 2.08
C SER A 194 3.16 34.97 2.96
N TYR A 195 4.38 35.37 2.62
CA TYR A 195 5.56 35.12 3.43
C TYR A 195 5.46 35.79 4.80
N GLU A 196 4.99 37.04 4.85
CA GLU A 196 4.73 37.76 6.10
C GLU A 196 3.64 37.07 6.93
N GLN A 197 2.52 36.65 6.33
CA GLN A 197 1.47 35.91 7.05
C GLN A 197 1.95 34.58 7.62
N LEU A 198 2.75 33.82 6.84
CA LEU A 198 3.42 32.60 7.26
C LEU A 198 4.44 32.86 8.39
N ARG A 199 5.04 34.04 8.42
CA ARG A 199 5.94 34.46 9.51
C ARG A 199 5.17 34.95 10.74
N ASP A 200 4.06 35.67 10.55
CA ASP A 200 3.52 36.59 11.55
C ASP A 200 2.14 36.28 12.12
N GLU A 201 1.22 35.64 11.39
CA GLU A 201 -0.19 35.58 11.80
C GLU A 201 -0.74 34.16 11.91
N SER A 202 -0.53 33.30 10.91
CA SER A 202 -1.22 31.99 10.85
C SER A 202 -0.39 30.82 11.40
N TRP A 203 0.94 30.95 11.41
CA TRP A 203 1.85 29.88 11.86
C TRP A 203 2.47 30.16 13.24
N LYS A 204 2.34 31.38 13.78
CA LYS A 204 2.81 31.74 15.15
C LYS A 204 2.15 30.89 16.26
N LEU A 205 0.93 30.39 16.05
CA LEU A 205 0.24 29.56 17.07
C LEU A 205 0.88 28.15 17.21
N HIS A 206 1.65 27.70 16.20
CA HIS A 206 2.23 26.36 16.17
C HIS A 206 3.75 26.34 15.98
N MET A 207 4.37 27.45 15.56
CA MET A 207 5.83 27.65 15.60
C MET A 207 6.28 27.81 17.05
N THR A 208 6.47 26.68 17.72
CA THR A 208 7.13 26.60 19.02
C THR A 208 8.52 27.26 18.97
N ARG A 209 9.04 27.69 20.13
CA ARG A 209 10.39 28.24 20.31
C ARG A 209 11.41 27.41 19.51
N GLY A 210 11.93 27.94 18.40
CA GLY A 210 12.99 27.30 17.60
C GLY A 210 12.73 27.13 16.11
N SER A 211 11.47 27.19 15.65
CA SER A 211 11.16 27.11 14.20
C SER A 211 11.56 28.40 13.47
N LYS A 212 12.23 28.28 12.31
CA LYS A 212 12.60 29.41 11.43
C LYS A 212 11.87 29.29 10.09
N ILE A 213 11.52 30.42 9.50
CA ILE A 213 11.12 30.50 8.09
C ILE A 213 12.24 31.17 7.27
N THR A 214 12.53 30.64 6.09
CA THR A 214 13.56 31.17 5.17
C THR A 214 13.15 31.00 3.72
N ARG A 215 13.81 31.71 2.80
CA ARG A 215 13.54 31.68 1.36
C ARG A 215 14.58 30.83 0.63
N PHE A 216 14.13 29.95 -0.25
CA PHE A 216 14.99 29.25 -1.19
C PHE A 216 14.85 29.88 -2.58
N GLN A 217 15.97 30.42 -3.08
CA GLN A 217 16.02 31.18 -4.35
C GLN A 217 16.39 30.30 -5.55
N ASN A 218 16.25 28.98 -5.43
CA ASN A 218 16.63 28.01 -6.46
C ASN A 218 18.10 28.12 -6.92
N THR A 219 19.00 28.53 -6.02
CA THR A 219 20.45 28.61 -6.26
C THR A 219 21.24 27.81 -5.23
N GLN A 220 22.42 27.31 -5.62
CA GLN A 220 23.32 26.59 -4.70
C GLN A 220 23.68 27.44 -3.48
N ALA A 221 23.92 28.74 -3.66
CA ALA A 221 24.23 29.66 -2.57
C ALA A 221 23.11 29.71 -1.52
N SER A 222 21.86 29.86 -1.95
CA SER A 222 20.71 29.86 -1.04
C SER A 222 20.48 28.50 -0.38
N ALA A 223 20.71 27.38 -1.09
CA ALA A 223 20.60 26.04 -0.50
C ALA A 223 21.65 25.82 0.60
N LEU A 224 22.90 26.25 0.38
CA LEU A 224 23.97 26.13 1.36
C LEU A 224 23.78 27.03 2.58
N GLU A 225 23.18 28.22 2.41
CA GLU A 225 22.79 29.08 3.51
C GLU A 225 21.72 28.40 4.39
N ILE A 226 20.72 27.77 3.77
CA ILE A 226 19.68 27.01 4.48
C ILE A 226 20.26 25.80 5.22
N VAL A 227 21.19 25.06 4.60
CA VAL A 227 21.90 23.95 5.25
C VAL A 227 22.75 24.44 6.42
N ARG A 228 23.44 25.58 6.29
CA ARG A 228 24.19 26.19 7.39
C ARG A 228 23.29 26.53 8.57
N ASP A 229 22.19 27.23 8.30
CA ASP A 229 21.19 27.60 9.30
C ASP A 229 20.63 26.37 10.03
N ALA A 230 20.41 25.27 9.30
CA ALA A 230 19.95 24.00 9.87
C ALA A 230 21.00 23.42 10.83
N ILE A 231 22.27 23.34 10.40
CA ILE A 231 23.36 22.74 11.20
C ILE A 231 23.65 23.55 12.47
N ASP A 232 23.63 24.89 12.39
CA ASP A 232 23.85 25.78 13.53
C ASP A 232 22.77 25.61 14.61
N ARG A 233 21.58 25.12 14.22
CA ARG A 233 20.43 24.91 15.10
C ARG A 233 20.38 23.53 15.73
N VAL A 234 21.16 22.57 15.25
CA VAL A 234 21.11 21.18 15.74
C VAL A 234 21.32 21.15 17.27
N SER A 235 20.22 20.83 17.96
CA SER A 235 20.17 20.46 19.38
C SER A 235 19.47 19.11 19.52
N PHE A 236 20.07 18.10 18.88
CA PHE A 236 19.89 16.64 19.05
C PHE A 236 18.45 16.07 19.19
N THR A 237 18.04 15.39 18.10
CA THR A 237 17.41 14.04 18.05
C THR A 237 15.89 13.96 17.74
N VAL A 238 15.44 14.03 16.47
CA VAL A 238 14.19 13.33 16.14
C VAL A 238 14.50 11.84 16.20
N SER A 239 14.19 11.17 17.31
CA SER A 239 14.45 9.74 17.49
C SER A 239 13.64 8.89 16.51
N SER A 240 14.03 7.63 16.34
CA SER A 240 13.23 6.58 15.72
C SER A 240 11.94 6.44 16.54
N MET A 241 10.97 7.30 16.23
CA MET A 241 9.72 7.35 16.97
C MET A 241 9.01 6.01 16.83
N PRO A 242 8.62 5.34 17.91
CA PRO A 242 7.65 4.27 17.79
C PRO A 242 6.33 4.86 17.28
N ILE A 243 5.76 4.34 16.18
CA ILE A 243 4.36 4.68 15.77
C ILE A 243 3.35 4.21 16.83
N ASN A 244 3.79 3.37 17.77
CA ASN A 244 2.97 2.68 18.75
C ASN A 244 2.92 3.39 20.12
N ARG A 245 2.93 4.73 20.16
CA ARG A 245 2.59 5.47 21.38
C ARG A 245 1.59 6.56 21.02
N TYR A 246 0.70 6.84 21.96
CA TYR A 246 -0.33 7.90 21.98
C TYR A 246 0.24 9.31 21.70
N GLU A 247 0.83 9.51 20.54
CA GLU A 247 1.46 10.74 20.10
C GLU A 247 0.45 11.60 19.35
N ARG A 248 0.55 12.92 19.49
CA ARG A 248 -0.41 13.90 18.95
C ARG A 248 -0.60 13.82 17.43
N PHE A 249 0.34 13.20 16.71
CA PHE A 249 0.26 13.05 15.26
C PHE A 249 -0.54 11.80 14.82
N VAL A 250 -0.72 10.79 15.68
CA VAL A 250 -1.40 9.53 15.32
C VAL A 250 -2.88 9.76 14.99
N PRO A 251 -3.67 10.53 15.79
CA PRO A 251 -5.04 10.88 15.42
C PRO A 251 -5.11 11.68 14.11
N LEU A 252 -4.11 12.53 13.84
CA LEU A 252 -4.05 13.32 12.60
C LEU A 252 -3.82 12.45 11.37
N LEU A 253 -2.95 11.43 11.46
CA LEU A 253 -2.75 10.43 10.41
C LEU A 253 -4.01 9.61 10.15
N TYR A 254 -4.66 9.14 11.22
CA TYR A 254 -5.87 8.33 11.10
C TYR A 254 -7.00 9.14 10.45
N ASN A 255 -7.20 10.39 10.88
CA ASN A 255 -8.20 11.28 10.29
C ASN A 255 -7.92 11.59 8.81
N GLU A 256 -6.65 11.80 8.45
CA GLU A 256 -6.26 12.04 7.06
C GLU A 256 -6.62 10.86 6.15
N LEU A 257 -6.33 9.64 6.61
CA LEU A 257 -6.66 8.41 5.88
C LEU A 257 -8.18 8.22 5.73
N LEU A 258 -8.96 8.53 6.77
CA LEU A 258 -10.42 8.51 6.72
C LEU A 258 -10.99 9.51 5.71
N GLU A 259 -10.44 10.72 5.66
CA GLU A 259 -10.87 11.74 4.70
C GLU A 259 -10.58 11.30 3.26
N ARG A 260 -9.42 10.67 3.01
CA ARG A 260 -9.10 10.09 1.71
C ARG A 260 -10.10 9.02 1.28
N ILE A 261 -10.41 8.07 2.17
CA ILE A 261 -11.38 7.01 1.90
C ILE A 261 -12.76 7.60 1.62
N THR A 262 -13.19 8.58 2.43
CA THR A 262 -14.48 9.25 2.24
C THR A 262 -14.54 9.97 0.89
N ALA A 263 -13.48 10.68 0.51
CA ALA A 263 -13.42 11.36 -0.78
C ALA A 263 -13.44 10.37 -1.96
N LEU A 264 -12.71 9.26 -1.88
CA LEU A 264 -12.72 8.22 -2.90
C LEU A 264 -14.10 7.57 -3.05
N LYS A 265 -14.79 7.29 -1.94
CA LYS A 265 -16.17 6.77 -1.95
C LYS A 265 -17.15 7.72 -2.62
N GLN A 266 -17.06 9.01 -2.31
CA GLN A 266 -17.89 10.04 -2.95
C GLN A 266 -17.61 10.13 -4.45
N ASP A 267 -16.33 10.09 -4.85
CA ASP A 267 -15.94 10.12 -6.26
C ASP A 267 -16.38 8.85 -6.99
N LYS A 268 -16.26 7.68 -6.36
CA LYS A 268 -16.76 6.40 -6.89
C LYS A 268 -18.27 6.44 -7.11
N ALA A 269 -19.05 6.95 -6.16
CA ALA A 269 -20.49 7.08 -6.29
C ALA A 269 -20.88 8.01 -7.47
N ARG A 270 -20.14 9.11 -7.67
CA ARG A 270 -20.32 9.99 -8.83
C ARG A 270 -20.00 9.26 -10.14
N LEU A 271 -18.84 8.60 -10.22
CA LEU A 271 -18.41 7.84 -11.40
C LEU A 271 -19.40 6.72 -11.76
N LEU A 272 -19.90 5.98 -10.76
CA LEU A 272 -20.92 4.95 -10.97
C LEU A 272 -22.23 5.54 -11.48
N SER A 273 -22.66 6.69 -10.97
CA SER A 273 -23.85 7.37 -11.48
C SER A 273 -23.71 7.72 -12.96
N GLU A 274 -22.57 8.29 -13.36
CA GLU A 274 -22.26 8.61 -14.76
C GLU A 274 -22.17 7.33 -15.62
N HIS A 275 -21.58 6.26 -15.08
CA HIS A 275 -21.51 4.97 -15.77
C HIS A 275 -22.91 4.34 -15.96
N PHE A 276 -23.80 4.44 -14.98
CA PHE A 276 -25.16 3.92 -15.09
C PHE A 276 -26.01 4.65 -16.15
N ASP A 277 -25.74 5.92 -16.42
CA ASP A 277 -26.43 6.66 -17.47
C ASP A 277 -26.09 6.13 -18.88
N LEU A 278 -24.93 5.48 -19.05
CA LEU A 278 -24.53 4.83 -20.30
C LEU A 278 -25.37 3.61 -20.65
N TYR A 279 -26.08 3.00 -19.69
CA TYR A 279 -27.01 1.91 -19.97
C TYR A 279 -28.19 2.36 -20.85
N THR A 280 -28.55 3.63 -20.74
CA THR A 280 -29.64 4.23 -21.53
C THR A 280 -29.09 4.98 -22.75
N ASN A 281 -27.91 5.61 -22.63
CA ASN A 281 -27.27 6.36 -23.72
C ASN A 281 -25.83 5.86 -23.93
N PRO A 282 -25.62 4.77 -24.70
CA PRO A 282 -24.30 4.16 -24.84
C PRO A 282 -23.31 5.09 -25.53
N ASN A 283 -22.12 5.23 -24.93
CA ASN A 283 -20.98 5.95 -25.50
C ASN A 283 -19.70 5.20 -25.14
N VAL A 284 -19.09 4.56 -26.14
CA VAL A 284 -17.93 3.65 -25.95
C VAL A 284 -16.69 4.40 -25.46
N GLU A 285 -16.44 5.62 -25.94
CA GLU A 285 -15.29 6.42 -25.53
C GLU A 285 -15.43 6.87 -24.07
N LEU A 286 -16.61 7.39 -23.70
CA LEU A 286 -16.89 7.78 -22.33
C LEU A 286 -16.88 6.57 -21.37
N GLN A 287 -17.40 5.43 -21.81
CA GLN A 287 -17.36 4.18 -21.05
C GLN A 287 -15.92 3.79 -20.70
N ALA A 288 -15.03 3.74 -21.69
CA ALA A 288 -13.63 3.37 -21.46
C ALA A 288 -12.91 4.33 -20.50
N VAL A 289 -13.21 5.63 -20.54
CA VAL A 289 -12.66 6.61 -19.60
C VAL A 289 -13.19 6.38 -18.19
N LEU A 290 -14.51 6.18 -18.03
CA LEU A 290 -15.14 5.93 -16.73
C LEU A 290 -14.65 4.62 -16.12
N ASP A 291 -14.50 3.56 -16.92
CA ASP A 291 -13.96 2.27 -16.47
C ASP A 291 -12.54 2.42 -15.92
N GLY A 292 -11.66 3.16 -16.62
CA GLY A 292 -10.30 3.43 -16.15
C GLY A 292 -10.27 4.24 -14.85
N LEU A 293 -11.16 5.23 -14.71
CA LEU A 293 -11.27 6.04 -13.50
C LEU A 293 -11.84 5.24 -12.32
N LEU A 294 -12.83 4.38 -12.56
CA LEU A 294 -13.39 3.48 -11.55
C LEU A 294 -12.36 2.47 -11.08
N GLU A 295 -11.57 1.90 -11.99
CA GLU A 295 -10.50 0.97 -11.64
C GLU A 295 -9.41 1.65 -10.79
N GLU A 296 -8.91 2.83 -11.20
CA GLU A 296 -7.95 3.60 -10.39
C GLU A 296 -8.52 3.92 -9.00
N ASN A 297 -9.79 4.32 -8.93
CA ASN A 297 -10.47 4.62 -7.66
C ASN A 297 -10.57 3.38 -6.77
N ASN A 298 -11.01 2.24 -7.31
CA ASN A 298 -11.15 0.97 -6.57
C ASN A 298 -9.80 0.47 -6.04
N VAL A 299 -8.72 0.58 -6.82
CA VAL A 299 -7.37 0.23 -6.39
C VAL A 299 -6.93 1.10 -5.21
N LEU A 300 -7.12 2.41 -5.29
CA LEU A 300 -6.77 3.33 -4.20
C LEU A 300 -7.64 3.13 -2.96
N LEU A 301 -8.94 2.90 -3.14
CA LEU A 301 -9.87 2.64 -2.04
C LEU A 301 -9.49 1.36 -1.30
N SER A 302 -9.21 0.28 -2.04
CA SER A 302 -8.73 -0.99 -1.47
C SER A 302 -7.41 -0.81 -0.70
N LYS A 303 -6.47 -0.07 -1.28
CA LYS A 303 -5.18 0.25 -0.65
C LYS A 303 -5.35 0.99 0.68
N PHE A 304 -6.16 2.06 0.72
CA PHE A 304 -6.34 2.85 1.93
C PHE A 304 -7.22 2.17 2.97
N MET A 305 -8.21 1.38 2.55
CA MET A 305 -8.98 0.51 3.46
C MET A 305 -8.08 -0.54 4.12
N ALA A 306 -7.15 -1.15 3.39
CA ALA A 306 -6.15 -2.04 3.96
C ALA A 306 -5.24 -1.31 4.96
N GLN A 307 -4.79 -0.08 4.65
CA GLN A 307 -4.01 0.74 5.60
C GLN A 307 -4.78 1.06 6.88
N ILE A 308 -6.10 1.27 6.82
CA ILE A 308 -6.94 1.43 8.02
C ILE A 308 -6.97 0.14 8.83
N SER A 309 -7.17 -0.99 8.17
CA SER A 309 -7.17 -2.31 8.82
C SER A 309 -5.82 -2.61 9.49
N ASP A 310 -4.72 -2.32 8.81
CA ASP A 310 -3.35 -2.55 9.29
C ASP A 310 -2.89 -1.50 10.30
N PHE A 311 -3.65 -0.41 10.48
CA PHE A 311 -3.35 0.62 11.48
C PHE A 311 -3.41 0.07 12.92
N GLY A 312 -4.18 -1.00 13.15
CA GLY A 312 -4.40 -1.60 14.46
C GLY A 312 -5.55 -0.94 15.21
N GLU A 313 -5.44 -0.86 16.54
CA GLU A 313 -6.49 -0.21 17.36
C GLU A 313 -6.61 1.29 16.99
N PRO A 314 -7.84 1.79 16.78
CA PRO A 314 -8.04 3.19 16.45
C PRO A 314 -7.60 4.08 17.63
N PRO A 315 -7.15 5.32 17.37
CA PRO A 315 -6.91 6.29 18.43
C PRO A 315 -8.19 6.50 19.26
N SER A 316 -8.07 6.82 20.55
CA SER A 316 -9.20 6.93 21.49
C SER A 316 -10.32 7.87 21.02
N GLU A 317 -9.97 8.90 20.25
CA GLU A 317 -10.92 9.86 19.67
C GLU A 317 -11.81 9.24 18.58
N PHE A 318 -11.41 8.10 18.02
CA PHE A 318 -12.07 7.34 16.95
C PHE A 318 -12.55 5.97 17.41
N GLU A 319 -12.65 5.73 18.72
CA GLU A 319 -13.11 4.46 19.26
C GLU A 319 -14.52 4.12 18.72
N GLY A 320 -14.70 2.90 18.23
CA GLY A 320 -15.93 2.45 17.56
C GLY A 320 -16.17 3.03 16.16
N TYR A 321 -15.46 4.08 15.74
CA TYR A 321 -15.57 4.65 14.39
C TYR A 321 -14.97 3.70 13.33
N HIS A 322 -13.89 3.00 13.68
CA HIS A 322 -13.25 2.02 12.80
C HIS A 322 -14.23 0.95 12.28
N MET A 323 -14.98 0.31 13.19
CA MET A 323 -16.01 -0.67 12.85
C MET A 323 -17.11 -0.07 11.98
N LYS A 324 -17.49 1.20 12.23
CA LYS A 324 -18.49 1.89 11.41
C LYS A 324 -18.00 2.13 9.99
N VAL A 325 -16.72 2.44 9.78
CA VAL A 325 -16.14 2.66 8.46
C VAL A 325 -16.08 1.36 7.65
N LEU A 326 -15.62 0.27 8.26
CA LEU A 326 -15.59 -1.05 7.63
C LEU A 326 -17.01 -1.55 7.31
N TYR A 327 -17.95 -1.37 8.24
CA TYR A 327 -19.34 -1.76 8.03
C TYR A 327 -20.02 -0.91 6.95
N GLN A 328 -19.80 0.41 6.96
CA GLN A 328 -20.29 1.31 5.94
C GLN A 328 -19.78 0.90 4.55
N ASP A 329 -18.53 0.44 4.44
CA ASP A 329 -17.99 -0.06 3.18
C ASP A 329 -18.75 -1.27 2.63
N LEU A 330 -19.11 -2.23 3.49
CA LEU A 330 -19.95 -3.36 3.08
C LEU A 330 -21.35 -2.90 2.63
N ILE A 331 -21.92 -1.92 3.33
CA ILE A 331 -23.21 -1.32 2.98
C ILE A 331 -23.12 -0.59 1.63
N ASP A 332 -22.05 0.16 1.40
CA ASP A 332 -21.84 0.91 0.15
C ASP A 332 -21.81 -0.05 -1.04
N HIS A 333 -21.03 -1.14 -0.97
CA HIS A 333 -21.00 -2.18 -2.01
C HIS A 333 -22.38 -2.80 -2.27
N VAL A 334 -23.15 -3.06 -1.21
CA VAL A 334 -24.53 -3.57 -1.32
C VAL A 334 -25.44 -2.57 -2.03
N LEU A 335 -25.33 -1.28 -1.71
CA LEU A 335 -26.12 -0.22 -2.32
C LEU A 335 -25.74 0.03 -3.78
N GLU A 336 -24.45 -0.03 -4.10
CA GLU A 336 -23.93 0.05 -5.46
C GLU A 336 -24.53 -1.05 -6.34
N GLU A 337 -24.44 -2.32 -5.92
CA GLU A 337 -25.00 -3.44 -6.66
C GLU A 337 -26.54 -3.36 -6.77
N LYS A 338 -27.21 -2.86 -5.73
CA LYS A 338 -28.66 -2.60 -5.76
C LYS A 338 -29.03 -1.57 -6.82
N GLN A 339 -28.31 -0.46 -6.90
CA GLN A 339 -28.52 0.58 -7.90
C GLN A 339 -28.23 0.07 -9.32
N LYS A 340 -27.12 -0.67 -9.49
CA LYS A 340 -26.75 -1.30 -10.77
C LYS A 340 -27.84 -2.21 -11.30
N VAL A 341 -28.33 -3.15 -10.46
CA VAL A 341 -29.44 -4.05 -10.83
C VAL A 341 -30.70 -3.27 -11.21
N GLN A 342 -31.06 -2.24 -10.44
CA GLN A 342 -32.25 -1.42 -10.71
C GLN A 342 -32.15 -0.71 -12.06
N LYS A 343 -31.00 -0.06 -12.33
CA LYS A 343 -30.76 0.68 -13.57
C LYS A 343 -30.73 -0.24 -14.80
N LEU A 344 -30.01 -1.36 -14.72
CA LEU A 344 -29.96 -2.36 -15.80
C LEU A 344 -31.35 -2.93 -16.11
N THR A 345 -32.13 -3.26 -15.07
CA THR A 345 -33.50 -3.77 -15.26
C THR A 345 -34.40 -2.73 -15.93
N GLN A 346 -34.29 -1.46 -15.53
CA GLN A 346 -35.06 -0.37 -16.13
C GLN A 346 -34.69 -0.13 -17.61
N SER A 347 -33.39 -0.10 -17.93
CA SER A 347 -32.91 0.08 -19.30
C SER A 347 -33.32 -1.08 -20.20
N LEU A 348 -33.17 -2.33 -19.73
CA LEU A 348 -33.62 -3.51 -20.47
C LEU A 348 -35.14 -3.53 -20.72
N ALA A 349 -35.95 -3.11 -19.75
CA ALA A 349 -37.40 -3.00 -19.93
C ALA A 349 -37.75 -1.96 -21.01
N THR A 350 -37.11 -0.79 -20.96
CA THR A 350 -37.33 0.27 -21.96
C THR A 350 -36.91 -0.15 -23.37
N LEU A 351 -35.80 -0.90 -23.49
CA LEU A 351 -35.32 -1.40 -24.77
C LEU A 351 -36.22 -2.53 -25.33
N LYS A 352 -36.76 -3.40 -24.47
CA LYS A 352 -37.66 -4.50 -24.88
C LYS A 352 -39.07 -4.00 -25.25
N ASP A 353 -39.52 -2.87 -24.71
CA ASP A 353 -40.80 -2.26 -25.08
C ASP A 353 -40.76 -1.58 -26.48
N LEU A 354 -39.58 -1.38 -27.09
CA LEU A 354 -39.40 -0.78 -28.41
C LEU A 354 -39.52 -1.77 -29.60
N ASP A 355 -39.96 -3.01 -29.34
CA ASP A 355 -40.00 -4.21 -30.20
C ASP A 355 -40.85 -4.13 -31.51
N HIS A 356 -41.04 -2.96 -32.12
CA HIS A 356 -41.86 -2.80 -33.34
C HIS A 356 -41.14 -2.28 -34.59
N VAL A 357 -39.82 -2.01 -34.58
CA VAL A 357 -39.09 -1.63 -35.80
C VAL A 357 -37.64 -2.16 -35.76
N ASP A 358 -37.22 -2.83 -36.85
CA ASP A 358 -35.88 -3.38 -37.18
C ASP A 358 -34.73 -3.07 -36.20
N HIS A 359 -34.26 -4.10 -35.49
CA HIS A 359 -33.21 -4.10 -34.45
C HIS A 359 -31.85 -3.52 -34.90
N PRO A 360 -31.41 -2.37 -34.34
CA PRO A 360 -30.03 -1.89 -34.42
C PRO A 360 -29.23 -2.16 -33.12
N ASP A 361 -29.83 -2.78 -32.10
CA ASP A 361 -29.33 -2.73 -30.70
C ASP A 361 -29.18 -4.08 -29.99
N ALA A 362 -29.19 -5.19 -30.74
CA ALA A 362 -29.11 -6.55 -30.17
C ALA A 362 -27.81 -6.79 -29.36
N ASP A 363 -26.68 -6.25 -29.82
CA ASP A 363 -25.40 -6.35 -29.11
C ASP A 363 -25.40 -5.54 -27.81
N HIS A 364 -26.09 -4.40 -27.77
CA HIS A 364 -26.24 -3.61 -26.55
C HIS A 364 -27.11 -4.31 -25.52
N ILE A 365 -28.26 -4.86 -25.95
CA ILE A 365 -29.14 -5.67 -25.10
C ILE A 365 -28.37 -6.86 -24.51
N LEU A 366 -27.63 -7.60 -25.33
CA LEU A 366 -26.82 -8.73 -24.87
C LEU A 366 -25.76 -8.31 -23.84
N ARG A 367 -25.10 -7.16 -24.04
CA ARG A 367 -24.15 -6.60 -23.07
C ARG A 367 -24.84 -6.27 -21.73
N LEU A 368 -25.98 -5.58 -21.75
CA LEU A 368 -26.73 -5.24 -20.55
C LEU A 368 -27.25 -6.48 -19.81
N GLU A 369 -27.70 -7.51 -20.53
CA GLU A 369 -28.12 -8.79 -19.93
C GLU A 369 -26.96 -9.49 -19.23
N LYS A 370 -25.78 -9.50 -19.84
CA LYS A 370 -24.56 -10.05 -19.24
C LYS A 370 -24.18 -9.28 -17.96
N GLU A 371 -24.16 -7.95 -18.01
CA GLU A 371 -23.87 -7.12 -16.84
C GLU A 371 -24.90 -7.30 -15.72
N LEU A 372 -26.18 -7.50 -16.05
CA LEU A 372 -27.22 -7.77 -15.06
C LEU A 372 -27.01 -9.11 -14.37
N GLN A 373 -26.61 -10.14 -15.14
CA GLN A 373 -26.29 -11.44 -14.58
C GLN A 373 -25.09 -11.37 -13.63
N GLU A 374 -24.05 -10.63 -13.99
CA GLU A 374 -22.89 -10.37 -13.13
C GLU A 374 -23.27 -9.61 -11.85
N ALA A 375 -24.06 -8.54 -11.96
CA ALA A 375 -24.53 -7.76 -10.81
C ALA A 375 -25.38 -8.61 -9.84
N LEU A 376 -26.23 -9.50 -10.37
CA LEU A 376 -27.02 -10.44 -9.55
C LEU A 376 -26.16 -11.50 -8.85
N GLN A 377 -25.03 -11.88 -9.43
CA GLN A 377 -24.04 -12.73 -8.76
C GLN A 377 -23.31 -11.96 -7.65
N ASN A 378 -22.84 -10.75 -7.94
CA ASN A 378 -22.17 -9.88 -6.98
C ASN A 378 -23.05 -9.55 -5.78
N LYS A 379 -24.34 -9.28 -6.01
CA LYS A 379 -25.35 -9.15 -4.96
C LYS A 379 -25.27 -10.25 -3.91
N ARG A 380 -25.15 -11.52 -4.33
CA ARG A 380 -25.07 -12.65 -3.37
C ARG A 380 -23.78 -12.59 -2.56
N ALA A 381 -22.66 -12.27 -3.20
CA ALA A 381 -21.37 -12.13 -2.53
C ALA A 381 -21.42 -11.00 -1.49
N CYS A 382 -21.89 -9.81 -1.86
CA CYS A 382 -22.00 -8.65 -0.95
C CYS A 382 -22.90 -8.94 0.26
N LEU A 383 -24.06 -9.57 0.03
CA LEU A 383 -24.97 -9.96 1.11
C LEU A 383 -24.36 -11.02 2.04
N SER A 384 -23.58 -11.95 1.48
CA SER A 384 -22.86 -12.93 2.29
C SER A 384 -21.77 -12.28 3.17
N SER A 385 -21.06 -11.28 2.65
CA SER A 385 -20.07 -10.51 3.41
C SER A 385 -20.72 -9.72 4.55
N LEU A 386 -21.87 -9.08 4.28
CA LEU A 386 -22.63 -8.35 5.30
C LEU A 386 -23.14 -9.28 6.41
N ALA A 387 -23.67 -10.46 6.04
CA ALA A 387 -24.15 -11.46 7.00
C ALA A 387 -23.03 -12.03 7.88
N ARG A 388 -21.82 -12.17 7.34
CA ARG A 388 -20.65 -12.67 8.09
C ARG A 388 -20.06 -11.64 9.05
N TYR A 389 -20.24 -10.34 8.78
CA TYR A 389 -19.84 -9.30 9.72
C TYR A 389 -20.59 -9.41 11.05
N GLY A 390 -21.83 -9.94 11.02
CA GLY A 390 -22.67 -10.14 12.19
C GLY A 390 -23.59 -8.94 12.44
N ASP A 391 -23.84 -8.65 13.72
CA ASP A 391 -24.77 -7.59 14.09
C ASP A 391 -24.25 -6.19 13.65
N PRO A 392 -25.14 -5.32 13.15
CA PRO A 392 -24.76 -3.97 12.74
C PRO A 392 -24.20 -3.16 13.92
N PRO A 393 -23.14 -2.35 13.70
CA PRO A 393 -22.71 -1.37 14.69
C PRO A 393 -23.82 -0.37 15.02
N PRO A 394 -23.79 0.25 16.23
CA PRO A 394 -24.79 1.25 16.63
C PRO A 394 -24.94 2.39 15.62
N GLY A 395 -26.16 2.63 15.15
CA GLY A 395 -26.50 3.65 14.14
C GLY A 395 -26.75 3.11 12.73
N PHE A 396 -26.62 1.80 12.51
CA PHE A 396 -26.87 1.15 11.22
C PHE A 396 -28.16 0.32 11.17
N GLU A 397 -28.91 0.25 12.28
CA GLU A 397 -30.08 -0.62 12.43
C GLU A 397 -31.17 -0.33 11.38
N GLY A 398 -31.39 0.96 11.08
CA GLY A 398 -32.38 1.39 10.08
C GLY A 398 -31.96 1.11 8.63
N VAL A 399 -30.66 1.07 8.34
CA VAL A 399 -30.14 0.84 6.97
C VAL A 399 -30.31 -0.62 6.59
N VAL A 400 -29.97 -1.54 7.51
CA VAL A 400 -30.14 -2.99 7.31
C VAL A 400 -31.61 -3.35 7.07
N GLY A 401 -32.54 -2.73 7.81
CA GLY A 401 -33.99 -2.93 7.61
C GLY A 401 -34.46 -2.62 6.19
N ASN A 402 -33.92 -1.57 5.56
CA ASN A 402 -34.26 -1.15 4.19
C ASN A 402 -33.65 -2.05 3.10
N LEU A 403 -32.70 -2.92 3.45
CA LEU A 403 -32.08 -3.87 2.53
C LEU A 403 -32.83 -5.21 2.48
N LEU A 404 -33.63 -5.54 3.50
CA LEU A 404 -34.40 -6.79 3.59
C LEU A 404 -35.36 -7.07 2.40
N PRO A 405 -36.04 -6.07 1.79
CA PRO A 405 -36.83 -6.33 0.59
C PRO A 405 -35.96 -6.72 -0.62
N TRP A 406 -34.72 -6.23 -0.68
CA TRP A 406 -33.78 -6.55 -1.75
C TRP A 406 -33.10 -7.91 -1.57
N THR A 407 -32.87 -8.36 -0.34
CA THR A 407 -32.35 -9.71 -0.06
C THR A 407 -33.28 -10.82 -0.55
N ALA A 408 -34.60 -10.56 -0.61
CA ALA A 408 -35.63 -11.51 -1.03
C ALA A 408 -35.82 -11.64 -2.56
N LEU A 409 -35.26 -10.73 -3.38
CA LEU A 409 -35.34 -10.78 -4.85
C LEU A 409 -34.51 -11.96 -5.40
N SER A 410 -35.21 -13.03 -5.78
CA SER A 410 -34.70 -14.23 -6.46
C SER A 410 -34.85 -14.12 -7.99
N LEU A 411 -34.01 -14.84 -8.75
CA LEU A 411 -33.93 -14.95 -10.23
C LEU A 411 -35.22 -15.42 -10.94
N LYS A 412 -36.39 -15.36 -10.30
CA LYS A 412 -37.65 -15.92 -10.83
C LYS A 412 -38.25 -15.12 -12.00
N GLY A 413 -37.69 -13.97 -12.37
CA GLY A 413 -38.26 -13.07 -13.39
C GLY A 413 -37.65 -13.15 -14.80
N PHE A 414 -36.56 -13.88 -15.02
CA PHE A 414 -35.83 -13.88 -16.31
C PHE A 414 -35.57 -15.27 -16.92
N SER A 415 -36.22 -16.34 -16.42
CA SER A 415 -36.12 -17.65 -17.05
C SER A 415 -37.27 -17.91 -18.02
N ASN A 416 -37.13 -17.42 -19.26
CA ASN A 416 -37.71 -18.14 -20.40
C ASN A 416 -36.58 -18.41 -21.40
N ASN A 417 -36.36 -19.70 -21.66
CA ASN A 417 -35.44 -20.29 -22.62
C ASN A 417 -33.93 -20.26 -22.32
N SER A 418 -33.53 -20.97 -21.26
CA SER A 418 -32.59 -22.10 -21.38
C SER A 418 -32.42 -22.76 -20.01
N LYS A 419 -32.84 -24.04 -19.92
CA LYS A 419 -32.49 -24.89 -18.79
C LYS A 419 -30.97 -25.14 -18.83
N ILE A 420 -30.20 -24.40 -18.03
CA ILE A 420 -28.95 -24.92 -17.49
C ILE A 420 -29.25 -25.30 -16.04
N SER A 421 -29.66 -26.55 -15.86
CA SER A 421 -29.58 -27.22 -14.57
C SER A 421 -28.10 -27.44 -14.30
N MET A 422 -27.48 -26.64 -13.43
CA MET A 422 -26.19 -27.03 -12.85
C MET A 422 -26.47 -28.13 -11.82
N SER A 423 -26.23 -29.36 -12.23
CA SER A 423 -26.17 -30.53 -11.37
C SER A 423 -24.94 -30.41 -10.46
N THR A 424 -25.13 -30.15 -9.17
CA THR A 424 -24.05 -30.24 -8.18
C THR A 424 -23.60 -31.70 -8.06
N THR A 425 -22.39 -31.99 -8.51
CA THR A 425 -21.80 -33.34 -8.41
C THR A 425 -20.95 -33.39 -7.14
N VAL A 426 -21.29 -34.29 -6.22
CA VAL A 426 -20.49 -34.52 -5.00
C VAL A 426 -19.51 -35.65 -5.25
N MET A 427 -18.22 -35.32 -5.24
CA MET A 427 -17.12 -36.28 -5.36
C MET A 427 -16.45 -36.50 -3.99
N ARG A 428 -16.03 -37.73 -3.69
CA ARG A 428 -15.34 -38.06 -2.43
C ARG A 428 -13.99 -38.71 -2.73
N TYR A 429 -12.93 -38.17 -2.13
CA TYR A 429 -11.56 -38.63 -2.23
C TYR A 429 -11.01 -38.88 -0.83
N GLY A 430 -11.25 -40.08 -0.30
CA GLY A 430 -10.93 -40.40 1.10
C GLY A 430 -11.68 -39.50 2.08
N GLU A 431 -10.95 -38.71 2.86
CA GLU A 431 -11.49 -37.74 3.82
C GLU A 431 -11.90 -36.40 3.19
N LEU A 432 -11.60 -36.19 1.90
CA LEU A 432 -11.95 -34.99 1.16
C LEU A 432 -13.30 -35.16 0.45
N THR A 433 -14.18 -34.18 0.60
CA THR A 433 -15.45 -34.06 -0.13
C THR A 433 -15.40 -32.81 -0.98
N VAL A 434 -15.68 -32.93 -2.27
CA VAL A 434 -15.67 -31.84 -3.26
C VAL A 434 -17.06 -31.74 -3.87
N GLU A 435 -17.67 -30.57 -3.81
CA GLU A 435 -18.94 -30.30 -4.47
C GLU A 435 -18.69 -29.37 -5.66
N ASP A 436 -18.87 -29.88 -6.88
CA ASP A 436 -18.62 -29.13 -8.12
C ASP A 436 -19.77 -28.16 -8.44
N PRO A 437 -19.52 -26.92 -8.90
CA PRO A 437 -18.23 -26.32 -9.29
C PRO A 437 -17.44 -25.72 -8.13
N VAL A 438 -16.14 -26.03 -8.02
CA VAL A 438 -15.26 -25.53 -6.96
C VAL A 438 -15.16 -24.01 -6.97
N LEU A 439 -15.39 -23.39 -5.80
CA LEU A 439 -15.38 -21.95 -5.58
C LEU A 439 -14.25 -21.58 -4.63
N VAL A 440 -13.45 -20.60 -5.04
CA VAL A 440 -12.37 -20.03 -4.24
C VAL A 440 -12.72 -18.58 -3.89
N GLU A 441 -12.54 -18.22 -2.62
CA GLU A 441 -12.83 -16.90 -2.10
C GLU A 441 -11.63 -16.36 -1.32
N ALA A 442 -11.14 -15.17 -1.67
CA ALA A 442 -10.12 -14.48 -0.89
C ALA A 442 -10.67 -14.07 0.48
N LEU A 443 -9.90 -14.34 1.53
CA LEU A 443 -10.24 -13.98 2.90
C LEU A 443 -9.57 -12.66 3.27
N PRO A 444 -10.27 -11.76 3.99
CA PRO A 444 -9.69 -10.51 4.45
C PRO A 444 -8.57 -10.78 5.48
N PRO A 445 -7.56 -9.88 5.59
CA PRO A 445 -6.60 -9.91 6.68
C PRO A 445 -7.30 -9.93 8.05
N GLY A 446 -6.80 -10.72 9.00
CA GLY A 446 -7.38 -10.82 10.34
C GLY A 446 -8.66 -11.65 10.45
N PHE A 447 -9.07 -12.37 9.40
CA PHE A 447 -10.19 -13.30 9.45
C PHE A 447 -10.01 -14.33 10.59
N ALA A 448 -11.01 -14.46 11.47
CA ALA A 448 -10.99 -15.43 12.55
C ALA A 448 -11.31 -16.84 12.03
N PHE A 449 -10.43 -17.79 12.30
CA PHE A 449 -10.60 -19.18 11.89
C PHE A 449 -11.07 -20.03 13.07
N ALA A 450 -11.89 -21.05 12.80
CA ALA A 450 -12.16 -22.08 13.80
C ALA A 450 -10.84 -22.78 14.17
N GLU A 451 -10.65 -23.11 15.45
CA GLU A 451 -9.39 -23.71 15.96
C GLU A 451 -8.96 -24.95 15.15
N ASP A 452 -9.93 -25.69 14.64
CA ASP A 452 -9.74 -26.94 13.92
C ASP A 452 -9.66 -26.79 12.40
N THR A 453 -9.65 -25.56 11.88
CA THR A 453 -9.54 -25.26 10.44
C THR A 453 -8.24 -25.83 9.86
N PRO A 454 -8.29 -26.62 8.78
CA PRO A 454 -7.11 -27.05 8.03
C PRO A 454 -6.56 -25.94 7.12
N PHE A 455 -5.24 -25.73 7.17
CA PHE A 455 -4.52 -24.75 6.36
C PHE A 455 -3.49 -25.42 5.47
N PHE A 456 -3.39 -24.97 4.21
CA PHE A 456 -2.34 -25.33 3.28
C PHE A 456 -1.56 -24.06 2.91
N ILE A 457 -0.31 -23.96 3.38
CA ILE A 457 0.54 -22.80 3.09
C ILE A 457 1.41 -23.12 1.88
N LEU A 458 1.22 -22.39 0.79
CA LEU A 458 1.99 -22.57 -0.44
C LEU A 458 3.29 -21.78 -0.32
N THR A 459 4.44 -22.45 -0.34
CA THR A 459 5.77 -21.81 -0.32
C THR A 459 6.58 -22.23 -1.55
N GLY A 460 7.56 -21.41 -1.94
CA GLY A 460 8.45 -21.71 -3.06
C GLY A 460 9.00 -20.45 -3.72
N GLU A 461 9.93 -20.63 -4.65
CA GLU A 461 10.59 -19.53 -5.37
C GLU A 461 9.59 -18.62 -6.11
N THR A 462 9.99 -17.39 -6.37
CA THR A 462 9.27 -16.48 -7.25
C THR A 462 9.09 -17.13 -8.63
N GLY A 463 7.87 -17.05 -9.18
CA GLY A 463 7.54 -17.70 -10.45
C GLY A 463 7.25 -19.21 -10.36
N SER A 464 7.21 -19.83 -9.17
CA SER A 464 6.88 -21.26 -9.02
C SER A 464 5.39 -21.61 -9.26
N GLY A 465 4.54 -20.64 -9.62
CA GLY A 465 3.13 -20.89 -9.95
C GLY A 465 2.19 -21.07 -8.77
N LYS A 466 2.52 -20.55 -7.58
CA LYS A 466 1.65 -20.60 -6.37
C LYS A 466 0.26 -20.00 -6.61
N SER A 467 0.21 -18.77 -7.12
CA SER A 467 -1.06 -18.10 -7.41
C SER A 467 -1.81 -18.75 -8.59
N ALA A 468 -1.07 -19.24 -9.59
CA ALA A 468 -1.64 -20.01 -10.71
C ALA A 468 -2.28 -21.33 -10.25
N PHE A 469 -1.68 -22.00 -9.26
CA PHE A 469 -2.27 -23.18 -8.64
C PHE A 469 -3.63 -22.85 -7.97
N ILE A 470 -3.71 -21.75 -7.23
CA ILE A 470 -4.99 -21.31 -6.62
C ILE A 470 -6.03 -20.96 -7.68
N GLU A 471 -5.61 -20.28 -8.75
CA GLU A 471 -6.50 -19.92 -9.87
C GLU A 471 -7.04 -21.17 -10.58
N SER A 472 -6.22 -22.21 -10.71
CA SER A 472 -6.64 -23.49 -11.30
C SER A 472 -7.74 -24.22 -10.51
N LEU A 473 -7.91 -23.91 -9.22
CA LEU A 473 -8.97 -24.49 -8.39
C LEU A 473 -10.35 -23.90 -8.70
N CYS A 474 -10.44 -22.81 -9.46
CA CYS A 474 -11.70 -22.19 -9.85
C CYS A 474 -11.79 -21.97 -11.38
N PRO A 475 -11.82 -23.03 -12.20
CA PRO A 475 -11.73 -22.92 -13.66
C PRO A 475 -12.88 -22.12 -14.31
N HIS A 476 -13.98 -21.92 -13.58
CA HIS A 476 -15.16 -21.17 -14.05
C HIS A 476 -15.14 -19.68 -13.68
N ARG A 477 -14.14 -19.21 -12.93
CA ARG A 477 -13.99 -17.81 -12.51
C ARG A 477 -12.53 -17.38 -12.56
N LYS A 478 -12.20 -16.41 -13.41
CA LYS A 478 -10.87 -15.81 -13.42
C LYS A 478 -10.71 -14.97 -12.15
N LEU A 479 -9.76 -15.35 -11.29
CA LEU A 479 -9.48 -14.62 -10.05
C LEU A 479 -8.49 -13.48 -10.31
N SER A 480 -7.84 -13.46 -11.48
CA SER A 480 -6.81 -12.47 -11.87
C SER A 480 -5.68 -12.38 -10.85
N ILE A 481 -5.35 -13.51 -10.23
CA ILE A 481 -4.29 -13.62 -9.22
C ILE A 481 -2.99 -14.15 -9.83
N SER A 482 -3.02 -14.67 -11.06
CA SER A 482 -1.84 -14.99 -11.85
C SER A 482 -1.78 -14.13 -13.12
N SER A 483 -0.62 -13.49 -13.37
CA SER A 483 -0.28 -12.86 -14.64
C SER A 483 0.75 -13.73 -15.38
N ASN A 484 0.72 -13.72 -16.71
CA ASN A 484 1.73 -14.36 -17.58
C ASN A 484 2.97 -13.47 -17.78
N GLU A 485 3.07 -12.36 -17.05
CA GLU A 485 4.18 -11.41 -17.10
C GLU A 485 5.06 -11.59 -15.86
N LEU A 486 6.37 -11.50 -16.05
CA LEU A 486 7.44 -11.76 -15.06
C LEU A 486 7.46 -10.80 -13.84
N ASP A 487 6.42 -9.98 -13.65
CA ASP A 487 6.29 -9.09 -12.50
C ASP A 487 5.65 -9.82 -11.31
N THR A 488 6.33 -9.81 -10.16
CA THR A 488 5.94 -10.56 -8.96
C THR A 488 4.61 -10.06 -8.37
N VAL A 489 3.51 -10.75 -8.67
CA VAL A 489 2.12 -10.35 -8.32
C VAL A 489 1.80 -10.45 -6.82
N THR A 490 2.49 -11.30 -6.05
CA THR A 490 2.20 -11.53 -4.62
C THR A 490 3.29 -10.94 -3.73
N GLN A 491 3.07 -9.72 -3.22
CA GLN A 491 3.98 -9.02 -2.29
C GLN A 491 3.60 -9.20 -0.80
N SER A 492 2.42 -9.76 -0.53
CA SER A 492 1.90 -10.04 0.81
C SER A 492 1.16 -11.37 0.88
N ILE A 493 1.10 -11.97 2.07
CA ILE A 493 0.35 -13.22 2.29
C ILE A 493 -1.15 -12.99 2.07
N LYS A 494 -1.77 -13.87 1.29
CA LYS A 494 -3.21 -13.88 1.03
C LYS A 494 -3.79 -15.24 1.38
N ALA A 495 -4.85 -15.27 2.17
CA ALA A 495 -5.57 -16.50 2.48
C ALA A 495 -6.80 -16.64 1.57
N TYR A 496 -7.11 -17.85 1.15
CA TYR A 496 -8.22 -18.19 0.28
C TYR A 496 -8.98 -19.37 0.88
N ARG A 497 -10.28 -19.21 1.05
CA ARG A 497 -11.17 -20.32 1.42
C ARG A 497 -11.63 -21.03 0.16
N ILE A 498 -11.57 -22.37 0.18
CA ILE A 498 -12.27 -23.19 -0.80
C ILE A 498 -13.67 -23.49 -0.25
N VAL A 499 -14.69 -22.87 -0.82
CA VAL A 499 -16.03 -22.76 -0.20
C VAL A 499 -16.75 -24.09 -0.13
N ASN A 500 -16.54 -24.95 -1.12
CA ASN A 500 -17.25 -26.21 -1.35
C ASN A 500 -16.29 -27.40 -1.49
N VAL A 501 -15.15 -27.31 -0.79
CA VAL A 501 -14.23 -28.41 -0.57
C VAL A 501 -14.03 -28.57 0.93
N PHE A 502 -14.28 -29.78 1.42
CA PHE A 502 -14.28 -30.09 2.84
C PHE A 502 -13.34 -31.25 3.14
N TRP A 503 -12.43 -31.08 4.09
CA TRP A 503 -11.61 -32.16 4.64
C TRP A 503 -12.16 -32.55 6.00
N ASN A 504 -12.60 -33.81 6.18
CA ASN A 504 -13.26 -34.26 7.41
C ASN A 504 -14.45 -33.38 7.82
N ARG A 505 -15.23 -32.92 6.83
CA ARG A 505 -16.36 -31.97 6.99
C ARG A 505 -15.96 -30.57 7.45
N ARG A 506 -14.66 -30.22 7.39
CA ARG A 506 -14.14 -28.89 7.72
C ARG A 506 -13.76 -28.15 6.46
N THR A 507 -14.00 -26.85 6.47
CA THR A 507 -13.62 -25.93 5.40
C THR A 507 -12.11 -25.83 5.27
N VAL A 508 -11.59 -25.85 4.05
CA VAL A 508 -10.15 -25.76 3.78
C VAL A 508 -9.73 -24.34 3.42
N VAL A 509 -8.58 -23.91 3.95
CA VAL A 509 -7.95 -22.62 3.63
C VAL A 509 -6.60 -22.87 2.95
N ILE A 510 -6.38 -22.24 1.81
CA ILE A 510 -5.09 -22.17 1.12
C ILE A 510 -4.50 -20.79 1.31
N VAL A 511 -3.21 -20.73 1.60
CA VAL A 511 -2.49 -19.48 1.88
C VAL A 511 -1.44 -19.29 0.79
N ASP A 512 -1.61 -18.27 -0.03
CA ASP A 512 -0.62 -17.82 -1.00
C ASP A 512 0.43 -16.97 -0.30
N THR A 513 1.71 -17.28 -0.52
CA THR A 513 2.82 -16.55 0.08
C THR A 513 3.67 -15.91 -1.01
N PRO A 514 4.34 -14.78 -0.71
CA PRO A 514 5.35 -14.23 -1.61
C PRO A 514 6.43 -15.27 -1.96
N GLY A 515 7.01 -15.17 -3.15
CA GLY A 515 8.07 -16.07 -3.56
C GLY A 515 9.38 -15.79 -2.84
N PHE A 516 10.10 -16.86 -2.47
CA PHE A 516 11.52 -16.75 -2.09
C PHE A 516 12.37 -16.43 -3.34
N LEU A 517 13.56 -15.86 -3.17
CA LEU A 517 14.49 -15.44 -4.22
C LEU A 517 13.91 -14.40 -5.19
N GLY A 518 12.96 -13.57 -4.74
CA GLY A 518 12.39 -12.48 -5.54
C GLY A 518 13.21 -11.18 -5.47
N GLU A 519 13.13 -10.36 -6.52
CA GLU A 519 13.75 -9.02 -6.55
C GLU A 519 12.98 -7.97 -5.73
N SER A 520 11.69 -8.24 -5.42
CA SER A 520 10.77 -7.28 -4.80
C SER A 520 10.65 -7.39 -3.27
N VAL A 521 10.87 -8.57 -2.70
CA VAL A 521 10.77 -8.85 -1.25
C VAL A 521 11.94 -9.76 -0.85
N SER A 522 12.67 -9.41 0.20
CA SER A 522 13.78 -10.24 0.69
C SER A 522 13.29 -11.55 1.32
N ASP A 523 14.07 -12.63 1.21
CA ASP A 523 13.73 -13.94 1.81
C ASP A 523 13.44 -13.87 3.31
N TRP A 524 14.15 -12.99 4.02
CA TRP A 524 13.90 -12.74 5.44
C TRP A 524 12.51 -12.15 5.70
N GLN A 525 12.06 -11.20 4.85
CA GLN A 525 10.71 -10.64 4.94
C GLN A 525 9.65 -11.67 4.58
N VAL A 526 9.87 -12.50 3.54
CA VAL A 526 8.96 -13.59 3.19
C VAL A 526 8.82 -14.56 4.37
N ALA A 527 9.94 -14.97 4.97
CA ALA A 527 9.93 -15.83 6.13
C ALA A 527 9.24 -15.19 7.35
N THR A 528 9.46 -13.90 7.58
CA THR A 528 8.84 -13.17 8.70
C THR A 528 7.33 -13.08 8.53
N GLN A 529 6.85 -12.75 7.32
CA GLN A 529 5.41 -12.72 7.03
C GLN A 529 4.76 -14.09 7.26
N VAL A 530 5.39 -15.17 6.79
CA VAL A 530 4.85 -16.53 6.97
C VAL A 530 4.85 -16.91 8.46
N GLN A 531 5.90 -16.53 9.20
CA GLN A 531 5.98 -16.75 10.63
C GLN A 531 4.86 -16.01 11.39
N GLU A 532 4.64 -14.74 11.09
CA GLU A 532 3.59 -13.90 11.68
C GLU A 532 2.19 -14.43 11.36
N PHE A 533 1.98 -14.89 10.12
CA PHE A 533 0.72 -15.52 9.73
C PHE A 533 0.47 -16.81 10.51
N ILE A 534 1.45 -17.72 10.61
CA ILE A 534 1.27 -18.97 11.38
C ILE A 534 1.02 -18.67 12.87
N GLN A 535 1.66 -17.62 13.40
CA GLN A 535 1.41 -17.13 14.75
C GLN A 535 -0.01 -16.60 14.93
N SER A 536 -0.54 -15.83 13.98
CA SER A 536 -1.89 -15.24 14.08
C SER A 536 -2.99 -16.30 14.07
N ILE A 537 -2.79 -17.41 13.36
CA ILE A 537 -3.71 -18.56 13.36
C ILE A 537 -3.45 -19.56 14.50
N GLN A 538 -2.55 -19.22 15.44
CA GLN A 538 -2.23 -19.99 16.64
C GLN A 538 -1.78 -21.44 16.39
N LYS A 539 -1.19 -21.74 15.22
CA LYS A 539 -0.67 -23.08 14.89
C LYS A 539 0.80 -23.23 15.33
N LEU A 540 1.01 -23.34 16.65
CA LEU A 540 2.35 -23.35 17.28
C LEU A 540 3.28 -24.47 16.76
N GLU A 541 2.73 -25.62 16.37
CA GLU A 541 3.52 -26.74 15.85
C GLU A 541 3.99 -26.49 14.41
N ALA A 542 3.12 -25.94 13.55
CA ALA A 542 3.49 -25.48 12.22
C ALA A 542 4.54 -24.36 12.28
N LEU A 543 4.43 -23.47 13.28
CA LEU A 543 5.40 -22.40 13.52
C LEU A 543 6.79 -22.95 13.86
N ARG A 544 6.83 -24.01 14.68
CA ARG A 544 8.07 -24.68 15.07
C ARG A 544 8.74 -25.33 13.87
N LEU A 545 7.99 -26.06 13.04
CA LEU A 545 8.51 -26.69 11.82
C LEU A 545 8.99 -25.66 10.81
N PHE A 546 8.24 -24.58 10.61
CA PHE A 546 8.64 -23.50 9.71
C PHE A 546 9.96 -22.85 10.16
N LYS A 547 10.13 -22.56 11.46
CA LYS A 547 11.39 -22.01 11.99
C LYS A 547 12.59 -22.93 11.78
N MET A 548 12.38 -24.25 11.82
CA MET A 548 13.43 -25.23 11.49
C MET A 548 13.80 -25.19 10.00
N LEU A 549 12.82 -25.01 9.11
CA LEU A 549 13.04 -24.95 7.66
C LEU A 549 13.81 -23.69 7.22
N VAL A 550 13.59 -22.54 7.85
CA VAL A 550 14.25 -21.26 7.49
C VAL A 550 15.55 -21.01 8.29
N GLY A 551 16.12 -22.01 8.95
CA GLY A 551 17.47 -21.93 9.55
C GLY A 551 17.57 -21.17 10.88
N GLY A 552 16.47 -20.97 11.62
CA GLY A 552 16.48 -20.32 12.93
C GLY A 552 17.03 -21.21 14.04
N ALA A 553 18.35 -21.19 14.27
CA ALA A 553 18.97 -21.89 15.40
C ALA A 553 18.72 -21.14 16.73
N SER A 554 17.74 -21.59 17.51
CA SER A 554 17.84 -21.79 18.98
C SER A 554 16.52 -22.34 19.51
N ALA A 555 16.38 -23.66 19.51
CA ALA A 555 15.45 -24.35 20.41
C ALA A 555 16.13 -25.66 20.84
N SER A 556 16.70 -25.63 22.05
CA SER A 556 17.24 -26.79 22.75
C SER A 556 16.29 -27.98 22.70
N MET A 557 16.84 -29.14 22.33
CA MET A 557 16.17 -30.44 22.34
C MET A 557 15.54 -30.74 23.70
N GLY A 558 14.23 -30.92 23.69
CA GLY A 558 13.49 -31.69 24.68
C GLY A 558 12.71 -32.77 23.93
N ASN A 559 13.11 -34.03 24.14
CA ASN A 559 12.48 -35.21 23.57
C ASN A 559 11.03 -35.36 24.06
N THR A 560 10.06 -35.08 23.19
CA THR A 560 8.78 -35.80 23.18
C THR A 560 8.25 -35.83 21.76
N MET A 561 8.25 -37.02 21.16
CA MET A 561 7.67 -37.28 19.84
C MET A 561 6.14 -37.41 19.92
N VAL A 562 5.48 -36.75 18.96
CA VAL A 562 4.22 -37.09 18.26
C VAL A 562 2.90 -36.99 19.05
N SER A 563 2.07 -35.99 18.72
CA SER A 563 0.93 -36.18 17.79
C SER A 563 0.19 -34.86 17.44
N ALA A 564 0.58 -34.19 16.35
CA ALA A 564 -0.36 -33.59 15.40
C ALA A 564 0.35 -33.41 14.05
N ALA A 565 -0.11 -34.12 13.03
CA ALA A 565 0.56 -34.29 11.74
C ALA A 565 0.61 -32.98 10.93
N SER A 566 1.71 -32.24 11.04
CA SER A 566 2.09 -31.23 10.05
C SER A 566 3.05 -31.89 9.06
N LYS A 567 2.58 -32.16 7.84
CA LYS A 567 3.36 -32.80 6.77
C LYS A 567 3.87 -31.77 5.78
N VAL A 568 5.09 -31.98 5.27
CA VAL A 568 5.65 -31.20 4.16
C VAL A 568 5.48 -32.02 2.90
N THR A 569 4.68 -31.52 1.96
CA THR A 569 4.46 -32.13 0.64
C THR A 569 5.04 -31.21 -0.42
N ILE A 570 5.89 -31.75 -1.30
CA ILE A 570 6.47 -31.01 -2.42
C ILE A 570 5.56 -31.20 -3.64
N ILE A 571 5.06 -30.08 -4.16
CA ILE A 571 4.24 -30.06 -5.38
C ILE A 571 5.08 -29.44 -6.49
N THR A 572 5.34 -30.20 -7.56
CA THR A 572 5.97 -29.66 -8.77
C THR A 572 4.88 -29.17 -9.74
N THR A 573 5.02 -27.94 -10.23
CA THR A 573 4.03 -27.20 -11.06
C THR A 573 4.60 -26.87 -12.44
N MET A 574 3.82 -26.21 -13.30
CA MET A 574 4.21 -25.72 -14.64
C MET A 574 4.62 -26.80 -15.67
N TRP A 575 4.19 -28.05 -15.49
CA TRP A 575 4.48 -29.12 -16.43
C TRP A 575 3.89 -28.89 -17.83
N ASP A 576 2.81 -28.12 -17.91
CA ASP A 576 2.13 -27.67 -19.13
C ASP A 576 2.96 -26.68 -19.97
N THR A 577 3.97 -26.03 -19.37
CA THR A 577 4.89 -25.12 -20.07
C THR A 577 6.03 -25.85 -20.79
N LEU A 578 6.20 -27.15 -20.53
CA LEU A 578 7.28 -27.96 -21.09
C LEU A 578 6.85 -28.56 -22.44
N ALA A 579 7.29 -27.95 -23.54
CA ALA A 579 6.90 -28.37 -24.89
C ALA A 579 7.84 -29.42 -25.51
N ARG A 580 9.09 -29.54 -25.03
CA ARG A 580 10.11 -30.40 -25.65
C ARG A 580 10.46 -31.60 -24.79
N LYS A 581 10.69 -32.74 -25.44
CA LYS A 581 10.95 -34.04 -24.79
C LYS A 581 12.16 -34.02 -23.86
N ASP A 582 13.24 -33.35 -24.24
CA ASP A 582 14.44 -33.16 -23.42
C ASP A 582 14.17 -32.35 -22.14
N GLN A 583 13.29 -31.34 -22.21
CA GLN A 583 12.87 -30.57 -21.04
C GLN A 583 12.00 -31.39 -20.09
N ILE A 584 11.10 -32.22 -20.65
CA ILE A 584 10.27 -33.16 -19.89
C ILE A 584 11.13 -34.22 -19.20
N ASP A 585 12.09 -34.82 -19.92
CA ASP A 585 12.99 -35.84 -19.37
C ASP A 585 13.88 -35.25 -18.25
N ALA A 586 14.40 -34.03 -18.42
CA ALA A 586 15.16 -33.34 -17.38
C ALA A 586 14.31 -32.91 -16.16
N ALA A 587 13.02 -32.64 -16.35
CA ALA A 587 12.08 -32.37 -15.26
C ALA A 587 11.73 -33.66 -14.50
N ASN A 588 11.52 -34.78 -15.22
CA ASN A 588 11.29 -36.10 -14.64
C ASN A 588 12.45 -36.56 -13.75
N ILE A 589 13.70 -36.42 -14.23
CA ILE A 589 14.90 -36.76 -13.43
C ILE A 589 14.95 -35.94 -12.14
N ARG A 590 14.63 -34.64 -12.19
CA ARG A 590 14.57 -33.77 -11.01
C ARG A 590 13.45 -34.17 -10.05
N HIS A 591 12.27 -34.50 -10.57
CA HIS A 591 11.12 -34.96 -9.79
C HIS A 591 11.41 -36.29 -9.08
N GLU A 592 12.08 -37.22 -9.76
CA GLU A 592 12.47 -38.52 -9.21
C GLU A 592 13.55 -38.38 -8.12
N HIS A 593 14.53 -37.49 -8.33
CA HIS A 593 15.54 -37.17 -7.30
C HIS A 593 14.93 -36.56 -6.02
N LEU A 594 13.89 -35.72 -6.15
CA LEU A 594 13.17 -35.19 -4.98
C LEU A 594 12.43 -36.28 -4.21
N ARG A 595 11.92 -37.31 -4.90
CA ARG A 595 11.18 -38.43 -4.33
C ARG A 595 12.09 -39.41 -3.57
N GLU A 596 13.34 -39.57 -4.01
CA GLU A 596 14.35 -40.42 -3.34
C GLU A 596 14.87 -39.83 -2.01
N ASN A 597 14.76 -38.51 -1.80
CA ASN A 597 15.23 -37.81 -0.61
C ASN A 597 14.20 -37.73 0.53
N GLU A 598 13.36 -38.77 0.69
CA GLU A 598 12.34 -38.90 1.76
C GLU A 598 11.21 -37.84 1.78
N PHE A 599 11.02 -37.06 0.71
CA PHE A 599 9.86 -36.15 0.61
C PHE A 599 8.64 -36.84 -0.03
N GLN A 600 7.44 -36.48 0.42
CA GLN A 600 6.21 -36.84 -0.29
C GLN A 600 6.07 -35.89 -1.49
N VAL A 601 6.34 -36.40 -2.70
CA VAL A 601 6.32 -35.63 -3.95
C VAL A 601 5.11 -36.03 -4.79
N SER A 602 4.31 -35.05 -5.21
CA SER A 602 3.09 -35.26 -6.01
C SER A 602 3.17 -34.52 -7.36
N PHE A 603 2.62 -35.14 -8.40
CA PHE A 603 2.56 -34.59 -9.76
C PHE A 603 1.21 -33.90 -10.03
N SER A 604 1.24 -32.73 -10.69
CA SER A 604 0.04 -32.00 -11.11
C SER A 604 0.16 -31.53 -12.56
N PRO A 605 -0.58 -32.15 -13.51
CA PRO A 605 -0.59 -31.74 -14.92
C PRO A 605 -1.80 -30.86 -15.30
N ALA A 606 -2.30 -30.01 -14.37
CA ALA A 606 -3.57 -29.27 -14.49
C ALA A 606 -4.85 -30.11 -14.24
N ILE A 607 -4.90 -30.74 -13.06
CA ILE A 607 -5.98 -31.56 -12.48
C ILE A 607 -5.86 -33.06 -12.77
N GLN A 608 -5.18 -33.75 -11.86
CA GLN A 608 -5.55 -35.10 -11.44
C GLN A 608 -5.31 -35.20 -9.93
N LEU A 609 -6.40 -35.29 -9.15
CA LEU A 609 -6.36 -35.41 -7.70
C LEU A 609 -5.60 -36.70 -7.32
N SER A 610 -4.38 -36.55 -6.80
CA SER A 610 -3.64 -37.64 -6.18
C SER A 610 -3.41 -37.33 -4.70
N PHE A 611 -4.28 -37.88 -3.85
CA PHE A 611 -4.06 -37.93 -2.41
C PHE A 611 -3.31 -39.22 -2.09
N SER A 612 -2.13 -39.09 -1.53
CA SER A 612 -1.43 -40.20 -0.88
C SER A 612 -1.58 -40.03 0.63
N VAL A 613 -2.26 -41.00 1.26
CA VAL A 613 -2.39 -41.13 2.71
C VAL A 613 -1.12 -41.77 3.25
N CYS A 614 -0.43 -41.08 4.17
CA CYS A 614 0.13 -41.64 5.41
C CYS A 614 0.72 -40.53 6.27
#